data_AF-A0A938P8K7-F1
#
_entry.id   AF-A0A938P8K7-F1
#
_cell.length_a   1.000
_cell.length_b   1.000
_cell.length_c   1.000
_cell.angle_alpha   90.00
_cell.angle_beta   90.00
_cell.angle_gamma   90.00
#
_symmetry.space_group_name_H-M   'P 1'
#
loop_
_entity.id
_entity.type
_entity.pdbx_description
1 polymer ?
#
loop_
_entity_poly.entity_id
_entity_poly.type
_entity_poly.pdbx_seq_one_letter_code
_entity_poly.pdbx_strand_id
1 'polypeptide(L)'
;MKKFFLILLLGFSSIIGQSTKIVFTSNISINDKLSTAKLDSLVAELNRTDISLAVITGNLTAKGTTVQFELLKQSLDKLSKPYMLLPFEYDLKEFEGWNKFYEYWNDGKFLFDDGKNIFIGISPT
;
A
#
# COMPACT_ATOMS: atom_id res chain seq x y z
N MET A 1 -4.19 -22.71 45.28
CA MET A 1 -3.66 -21.35 45.04
C MET A 1 -2.88 -21.22 43.72
N LYS A 2 -1.92 -22.10 43.41
CA LYS A 2 -1.13 -22.04 42.15
C LYS A 2 -1.98 -22.00 40.85
N LYS A 3 -3.08 -22.76 40.78
CA LYS A 3 -3.98 -22.78 39.61
C LYS A 3 -4.74 -21.46 39.39
N PHE A 4 -5.05 -20.73 40.46
CA PHE A 4 -5.73 -19.44 40.40
C PHE A 4 -4.80 -18.35 39.86
N PHE A 5 -3.52 -18.43 40.23
CA PHE A 5 -2.48 -17.53 39.71
C PHE A 5 -2.25 -17.73 38.20
N LEU A 6 -2.35 -18.97 37.71
CA LEU A 6 -2.21 -19.28 36.29
C LEU A 6 -3.37 -18.71 35.45
N ILE A 7 -4.61 -18.80 35.98
CA ILE A 7 -5.81 -18.23 35.34
C ILE A 7 -5.72 -16.71 35.31
N LEU A 8 -5.24 -16.09 36.40
CA LEU A 8 -5.01 -14.65 36.45
C LEU A 8 -3.96 -14.20 35.43
N LEU A 9 -2.86 -14.94 35.27
CA LEU A 9 -1.77 -14.62 34.32
C LEU A 9 -2.24 -14.69 32.86
N LEU A 10 -3.07 -15.67 32.51
CA LEU A 10 -3.62 -15.83 31.15
C LEU A 10 -4.72 -14.81 30.82
N GLY A 11 -5.36 -14.20 31.83
CA GLY A 11 -6.36 -13.15 31.64
C GLY A 11 -5.78 -11.80 31.21
N PHE A 12 -4.52 -11.50 31.55
CA PHE A 12 -3.90 -10.20 31.26
C PHE A 12 -3.33 -10.07 29.84
N SER A 13 -3.05 -11.18 29.14
CA SER A 13 -2.45 -11.16 27.79
C SER A 13 -3.41 -10.70 26.69
N SER A 14 -4.70 -10.57 26.99
CA SER A 14 -5.73 -10.26 25.99
C SER A 14 -6.06 -8.77 25.87
N ILE A 15 -5.45 -7.91 26.70
CA ILE A 15 -5.87 -6.50 26.87
C ILE A 15 -5.08 -5.54 25.96
N ILE A 16 -3.93 -5.97 25.42
CA ILE A 16 -3.15 -5.12 24.50
C ILE A 16 -3.58 -5.43 23.06
N GLY A 17 -4.59 -4.73 22.58
CA GLY A 17 -4.95 -4.75 21.15
C GLY A 17 -3.83 -4.14 20.32
N GLN A 18 -3.32 -4.86 19.32
CA GLN A 18 -2.44 -4.28 18.30
C GLN A 18 -3.22 -3.20 17.54
N SER A 19 -2.66 -2.00 17.44
CA SER A 19 -3.21 -0.93 16.63
C SER A 19 -2.78 -1.10 15.17
N THR A 20 -3.75 -1.17 14.26
CA THR A 20 -3.48 -1.14 12.81
C THR A 20 -3.16 0.29 12.41
N LYS A 21 -1.91 0.55 12.00
CA LYS A 21 -1.43 1.88 11.61
C LYS A 21 -1.40 1.98 10.09
N ILE A 22 -2.18 2.89 9.54
CA ILE A 22 -2.38 3.03 8.10
C ILE A 22 -1.95 4.42 7.69
N VAL A 23 -1.18 4.50 6.61
CA VAL A 23 -0.81 5.76 5.98
C VAL A 23 -1.53 5.88 4.65
N PHE A 24 -2.08 7.06 4.40
CA PHE A 24 -2.70 7.42 3.13
C PHE A 24 -1.85 8.45 2.41
N THR A 25 -1.63 8.22 1.13
CA THR A 25 -1.01 9.19 0.22
C THR A 25 -1.76 9.17 -1.12
N SER A 26 -1.68 10.26 -1.87
CA SER A 26 -2.42 10.37 -3.12
C SER A 26 -1.70 11.17 -4.19
N ASN A 27 -2.06 10.91 -5.46
CA ASN A 27 -1.64 11.70 -6.62
C ASN A 27 -0.12 11.85 -6.73
N ILE A 28 0.60 10.74 -6.56
CA ILE A 28 2.07 10.70 -6.69
C ILE A 28 2.53 11.14 -8.10
N SER A 29 1.70 10.93 -9.13
CA SER A 29 1.86 11.48 -10.49
C SER A 29 3.26 11.26 -11.06
N ILE A 30 3.67 10.00 -11.17
CA ILE A 30 4.97 9.62 -11.77
C ILE A 30 5.02 10.06 -13.23
N ASN A 31 6.05 10.84 -13.57
CA ASN A 31 6.26 11.38 -14.92
C ASN A 31 7.71 11.25 -15.41
N ASP A 32 8.67 11.34 -14.50
CA ASP A 32 10.10 11.52 -14.79
C ASP A 32 10.98 11.05 -13.63
N LYS A 33 12.30 11.26 -13.76
CA LYS A 33 13.28 10.91 -12.71
C LYS A 33 13.06 11.68 -11.41
N LEU A 34 12.58 12.93 -11.47
CA LEU A 34 12.41 13.76 -10.28
C LEU A 34 11.23 13.29 -9.44
N SER A 35 10.08 13.03 -10.07
CA SER A 35 8.91 12.42 -9.44
C SER A 35 9.22 11.03 -8.89
N THR A 36 10.02 10.23 -9.61
CA THR A 36 10.52 8.93 -9.13
C THR A 36 11.39 9.08 -7.87
N ALA A 37 12.30 10.05 -7.82
CA ALA A 37 13.14 10.30 -6.64
C ALA A 37 12.32 10.74 -5.41
N LYS A 38 11.22 11.48 -5.62
CA LYS A 38 10.27 11.83 -4.55
C LYS A 38 9.56 10.59 -4.01
N LEU A 39 9.09 9.71 -4.89
CA LEU A 39 8.49 8.43 -4.49
C LEU A 39 9.50 7.54 -3.76
N ASP A 40 10.74 7.46 -4.22
CA ASP A 40 11.81 6.72 -3.54
C ASP A 40 12.07 7.25 -2.13
N SER A 41 12.01 8.58 -1.94
CA SER A 41 12.15 9.21 -0.62
C SER A 41 10.98 8.87 0.30
N LEU A 42 9.75 8.89 -0.23
CA LEU A 42 8.56 8.46 0.49
C LEU A 42 8.66 6.98 0.88
N VAL A 43 9.07 6.10 -0.04
CA VAL A 43 9.27 4.67 0.24
C VAL A 43 10.31 4.46 1.34
N ALA A 44 11.42 5.21 1.31
CA ALA A 44 12.44 5.14 2.35
C ALA A 44 11.91 5.60 3.72
N GLU A 45 11.02 6.58 3.76
CA GLU A 45 10.35 7.02 4.99
C GLU A 45 9.38 5.96 5.50
N LEU A 46 8.49 5.43 4.63
CA LEU A 46 7.53 4.38 4.99
C LEU A 46 8.21 3.10 5.50
N ASN A 47 9.39 2.76 4.99
CA ASN A 47 10.18 1.63 5.48
C ASN A 47 10.70 1.85 6.92
N ARG A 48 10.89 3.09 7.34
CA ARG A 48 11.36 3.44 8.70
C ARG A 48 10.21 3.59 9.70
N THR A 49 8.98 3.72 9.23
CA THR A 49 7.81 3.88 10.10
C THR A 49 7.24 2.52 10.51
N ASP A 50 6.65 2.50 11.70
CA ASP A 50 5.87 1.38 12.20
C ASP A 50 4.45 1.48 11.66
N ILE A 51 4.25 1.06 10.41
CA ILE A 51 2.94 1.00 9.76
C ILE A 51 2.60 -0.43 9.37
N SER A 52 1.30 -0.74 9.40
CA SER A 52 0.72 -2.00 8.97
C SER A 52 0.43 -2.01 7.47
N LEU A 53 0.04 -0.85 6.92
CA LEU A 53 -0.37 -0.72 5.52
C LEU A 53 -0.11 0.71 4.99
N ALA A 54 0.39 0.81 3.76
CA ALA A 54 0.37 2.05 2.98
C ALA A 54 -0.73 2.00 1.90
N VAL A 55 -1.58 3.01 1.83
CA VAL A 55 -2.62 3.14 0.80
C VAL A 55 -2.26 4.30 -0.10
N ILE A 56 -2.03 4.02 -1.38
CA ILE A 56 -1.61 4.98 -2.39
C ILE A 56 -2.72 5.11 -3.42
N THR A 57 -3.37 6.27 -3.50
CA THR A 57 -4.58 6.44 -4.30
C THR A 57 -4.51 7.60 -5.29
N GLY A 58 -5.17 7.48 -6.43
CA GLY A 58 -5.33 8.60 -7.38
C GLY A 58 -4.07 8.88 -8.18
N ASN A 59 -4.26 9.05 -9.49
CA ASN A 59 -3.27 9.47 -10.49
C ASN A 59 -1.84 9.07 -10.11
N LEU A 60 -1.62 7.75 -10.06
CA LEU A 60 -0.34 7.14 -9.70
C LEU A 60 0.75 7.54 -10.71
N THR A 61 0.34 7.72 -11.95
CA THR A 61 1.12 8.18 -13.08
C THR A 61 0.53 9.48 -13.60
N ALA A 62 1.36 10.29 -14.26
CA ALA A 62 0.89 11.55 -14.83
C ALA A 62 0.04 11.36 -16.10
N LYS A 63 0.21 10.24 -16.82
CA LYS A 63 -0.43 9.98 -18.12
C LYS A 63 -0.90 8.54 -18.32
N GLY A 64 -0.55 7.60 -17.45
CA GLY A 64 -0.91 6.19 -17.61
C GLY A 64 -0.04 5.42 -18.59
N THR A 65 1.18 5.89 -18.92
CA THR A 65 2.02 5.19 -19.90
C THR A 65 2.74 3.98 -19.29
N THR A 66 3.10 3.00 -20.13
CA THR A 66 3.90 1.83 -19.73
C THR A 66 5.17 2.21 -18.98
N VAL A 67 5.92 3.19 -19.49
CA VAL A 67 7.18 3.66 -18.87
C VAL A 67 6.93 4.24 -17.47
N GLN A 68 5.81 4.94 -17.27
CA GLN A 68 5.48 5.51 -15.96
C GLN A 68 5.11 4.41 -14.95
N PHE A 69 4.40 3.37 -15.37
CA PHE A 69 4.13 2.21 -14.52
C PHE A 69 5.38 1.39 -14.21
N GLU A 70 6.31 1.26 -15.15
CA GLU A 70 7.62 0.64 -14.91
C GLU A 70 8.42 1.40 -13.84
N LEU A 71 8.48 2.73 -13.94
CA LEU A 71 9.13 3.58 -12.93
C LEU A 71 8.44 3.47 -11.56
N LEU A 72 7.11 3.50 -11.55
CA LEU A 72 6.31 3.33 -10.35
C LEU A 72 6.63 1.98 -9.68
N LYS A 73 6.65 0.89 -10.46
CA LYS A 73 6.95 -0.46 -9.99
C LYS A 73 8.36 -0.56 -9.42
N GLN A 74 9.36 0.00 -10.10
CA GLN A 74 10.75 0.01 -9.62
C GLN A 74 10.90 0.69 -8.27
N SER A 75 10.16 1.78 -8.01
CA SER A 75 10.15 2.43 -6.70
C SER A 75 9.39 1.62 -5.66
N LEU A 76 8.19 1.13 -5.98
CA LEU A 76 7.36 0.39 -5.02
C LEU A 76 7.90 -1.00 -4.67
N ASP A 77 8.74 -1.60 -5.52
CA ASP A 77 9.46 -2.84 -5.21
C ASP A 77 10.47 -2.68 -4.07
N LYS A 78 10.85 -1.45 -3.74
CA LYS A 78 11.71 -1.13 -2.58
C LYS A 78 10.89 -0.98 -1.29
N LEU A 79 9.56 -0.93 -1.37
CA LEU A 79 8.69 -0.80 -0.19
C LEU A 79 8.57 -2.16 0.50
N SER A 80 9.13 -2.26 1.70
CA SER A 80 9.14 -3.48 2.53
C SER A 80 7.84 -3.70 3.31
N LYS A 81 6.96 -2.69 3.32
CA LYS A 81 5.67 -2.71 4.01
C LYS A 81 4.56 -3.12 3.04
N PRO A 82 3.47 -3.76 3.53
CA PRO A 82 2.29 -3.98 2.71
C PRO A 82 1.77 -2.67 2.14
N TYR A 83 1.32 -2.70 0.90
CA TYR A 83 0.71 -1.55 0.25
C TYR A 83 -0.47 -1.93 -0.63
N MET A 84 -1.38 -0.98 -0.78
CA MET A 84 -2.49 -1.00 -1.72
C MET A 84 -2.35 0.15 -2.70
N LEU A 85 -2.72 -0.13 -3.95
CA LEU A 85 -2.78 0.87 -5.02
C LEU A 85 -4.23 1.05 -5.45
N LEU A 86 -4.65 2.31 -5.60
CA LEU A 86 -5.94 2.64 -6.19
C LEU A 86 -5.74 3.63 -7.34
N PRO A 87 -5.72 3.15 -8.60
CA PRO A 87 -5.55 4.00 -9.77
C PRO A 87 -6.80 4.86 -10.01
N PHE A 88 -6.62 5.96 -10.74
CA PHE A 88 -7.71 6.87 -11.12
C PHE A 88 -7.52 7.41 -12.55
N GLU A 89 -8.33 8.38 -12.96
CA GLU A 89 -8.50 8.86 -14.35
C GLU A 89 -7.24 8.78 -15.24
N TYR A 90 -6.11 9.34 -14.80
CA TYR A 90 -4.91 9.40 -15.66
C TYR A 90 -4.22 8.04 -15.83
N ASP A 91 -4.34 7.16 -14.85
CA ASP A 91 -3.77 5.81 -14.87
C ASP A 91 -4.47 4.90 -15.89
N LEU A 92 -5.71 5.25 -16.25
CA LEU A 92 -6.58 4.46 -17.13
C LEU A 92 -6.57 4.94 -18.59
N LYS A 93 -5.85 6.04 -18.90
CA LYS A 93 -5.93 6.70 -20.21
C LYS A 93 -5.34 5.89 -21.35
N GLU A 94 -4.25 5.18 -21.10
CA GLU A 94 -3.58 4.38 -22.13
C GLU A 94 -3.77 2.89 -21.87
N PHE A 95 -4.36 2.19 -22.84
CA PHE A 95 -4.66 0.77 -22.72
C PHE A 95 -3.43 -0.08 -22.44
N GLU A 96 -2.29 0.21 -23.09
CA GLU A 96 -1.05 -0.54 -22.88
C GLU A 96 -0.50 -0.35 -21.47
N GLY A 97 -0.51 0.88 -20.95
CA GLY A 97 -0.07 1.15 -19.59
C GLY A 97 -1.02 0.55 -18.56
N TRP A 98 -2.33 0.58 -18.81
CA TRP A 98 -3.30 -0.08 -17.95
C TRP A 98 -3.13 -1.60 -17.89
N ASN A 99 -2.83 -2.23 -19.03
CA ASN A 99 -2.46 -3.65 -19.05
C ASN A 99 -1.17 -3.91 -18.25
N LYS A 100 -0.20 -3.00 -18.31
CA LYS A 100 1.01 -3.11 -17.49
C LYS A 100 0.74 -2.95 -16.00
N PHE A 101 -0.17 -2.06 -15.61
CA PHE A 101 -0.63 -1.98 -14.23
C PHE A 101 -1.20 -3.33 -13.76
N TYR A 102 -2.09 -3.94 -14.54
CA TYR A 102 -2.60 -5.27 -14.21
C TYR A 102 -1.49 -6.32 -14.19
N GLU A 103 -0.58 -6.37 -15.16
CA GLU A 103 0.53 -7.32 -15.15
C GLU A 103 1.34 -7.26 -13.83
N TYR A 104 1.53 -6.07 -13.28
CA TYR A 104 2.28 -5.88 -12.03
C TYR A 104 1.48 -6.11 -10.76
N TRP A 105 0.18 -5.80 -10.74
CA TRP A 105 -0.62 -5.71 -9.50
C TRP A 105 -1.97 -6.45 -9.53
N ASN A 106 -2.21 -7.28 -10.56
CA ASN A 106 -3.40 -8.16 -10.68
C ASN A 106 -3.44 -9.28 -9.62
N ASP A 107 -2.52 -9.28 -8.66
CA ASP A 107 -2.45 -10.21 -7.52
C ASP A 107 -3.30 -9.78 -6.31
N GLY A 108 -4.16 -8.77 -6.47
CA GLY A 108 -5.08 -8.37 -5.42
C GLY A 108 -4.58 -7.22 -4.53
N LYS A 109 -3.80 -6.27 -5.06
CA LYS A 109 -3.47 -5.00 -4.34
C LYS A 109 -4.67 -4.09 -4.06
N PHE A 110 -5.86 -4.51 -4.49
CA PHE A 110 -7.14 -3.95 -4.10
C PHE A 110 -7.70 -4.56 -2.81
N LEU A 111 -7.04 -5.55 -2.22
CA LEU A 111 -7.46 -6.22 -0.99
C LEU A 111 -6.28 -6.30 -0.03
N PHE A 112 -6.49 -5.85 1.20
CA PHE A 112 -5.60 -6.12 2.31
C PHE A 112 -6.40 -6.68 3.48
N ASP A 113 -5.98 -7.81 4.01
CA ASP A 113 -6.62 -8.48 5.14
C ASP A 113 -5.54 -8.79 6.18
N ASP A 114 -5.67 -8.19 7.38
CA ASP A 114 -4.77 -8.43 8.52
C ASP A 114 -5.33 -9.48 9.50
N GLY A 115 -6.42 -10.17 9.13
CA GLY A 115 -7.18 -11.13 9.93
C GLY A 115 -8.16 -10.50 10.90
N LYS A 116 -8.10 -9.17 11.11
CA LYS A 116 -9.01 -8.41 11.98
C LYS A 116 -9.78 -7.36 11.21
N ASN A 117 -9.15 -6.78 10.19
CA ASN A 117 -9.64 -5.72 9.34
C ASN A 117 -9.43 -6.11 7.88
N ILE A 118 -10.43 -5.81 7.05
CA ILE A 118 -10.36 -6.00 5.61
C ILE A 118 -10.49 -4.64 4.95
N PHE A 119 -9.52 -4.31 4.09
CA PHE A 119 -9.49 -3.10 3.27
C PHE A 119 -9.70 -3.49 1.83
N ILE A 120 -10.74 -2.93 1.21
CA ILE A 120 -11.10 -3.19 -0.17
C ILE A 120 -11.03 -1.87 -0.94
N GLY A 121 -10.12 -1.80 -1.90
CA GLY A 121 -10.02 -0.71 -2.86
C GLY A 121 -10.98 -0.95 -4.01
N ILE A 122 -11.84 0.02 -4.29
CA ILE A 122 -12.74 0.00 -5.46
C ILE A 122 -12.44 1.26 -6.26
N SER A 123 -11.97 1.09 -7.49
CA SER A 123 -11.82 2.23 -8.40
C SER A 123 -13.20 2.57 -8.96
N PRO A 124 -13.64 3.84 -8.93
CA PRO A 124 -14.96 4.25 -9.40
C PRO A 124 -15.07 4.34 -10.94
N THR A 125 -14.01 3.99 -11.67
CA THR A 125 -13.83 4.19 -13.11
C THR A 125 -13.45 2.90 -13.82
#